data_AF-A0A6A4ICS4-F1
#
_entry.id   AF-A0A6A4ICS4-F1
#
_cell.length_a   1.000
_cell.length_b   1.000
_cell.length_c   1.000
_cell.angle_alpha   90.00
_cell.angle_beta   90.00
_cell.angle_gamma   90.00
#
_symmetry.space_group_name_H-M   'P 1'
#
loop_
_entity.id
_entity.type
_entity.pdbx_description
1 polymer ?
#
loop_
_entity_poly.entity_id
_entity_poly.type
_entity_poly.pdbx_seq_one_letter_code
_entity_poly.pdbx_strand_id
1 'polypeptide(L)'
;MVSLLVLVLLSLTWSVSAVSSPARRAYDTHDYYVLELDSDHEHYSNLLGVEIVEQVGELDGCWLVRAEKREEEKEDAILARYHASKPNPIKSLTYQTLRQRVKRSPPTSSDVSTKLGILDPLFPDQWHLINPDSPEHMMNVTGLWEEGYTGLGVISSLIDDGLDYTSEDLSENFDAVHSHDYNDHEDLPTPKLSDDTHGTRCAGQIAAAKNGVCGLGIAYHSRVAGVRILSGAITDTDEAAALNFGYDEVSIYSCSWGPRDDGHTMEGPDYLITKAMVNGVNRGRQGKGSVFVFASGNGKGSGDECNYDGYTNSIWSVTVGAVDWTGSSPYYSEAAPQSWLSPIVPVMGRASLPQIKERTTAQRLTEELQLQLPTPWHLCVRTARPINYDPRSTISSTAPSSRSPDTAYELTSSQRPFSYAYGYGVLDAYTFVHAALTWELVPRQTWMRSRTVVLGDGKMTKENVISGGTPFGQGGQTTVSSTLEVTEKMMRRAHFAPHGLEHVNVKVWIEHQRRGDVHVEVISPNGVRSVLAGVSSGSSGHEGDEGGRKNDKASTGFPGWVFMSVKHWTRAPWEHGPSASPIL
;
A
#
# COMPACT_ATOMS: atom_id res chain seq x y z
N MET A 1 2.88 -70.79 -30.83
CA MET A 1 3.16 -69.41 -30.38
C MET A 1 1.98 -68.56 -30.79
N VAL A 2 1.01 -68.40 -29.89
CA VAL A 2 -0.32 -67.87 -30.18
C VAL A 2 -0.41 -66.46 -29.62
N SER A 3 -0.61 -65.48 -30.50
CA SER A 3 -1.14 -64.15 -30.18
C SER A 3 -2.56 -64.30 -29.63
N LEU A 4 -2.86 -63.71 -28.48
CA LEU A 4 -4.23 -63.52 -28.03
C LEU A 4 -4.43 -62.12 -27.45
N LEU A 5 -5.18 -61.33 -28.22
CA LEU A 5 -5.92 -60.15 -27.81
C LEU A 5 -7.14 -60.65 -27.01
N VAL A 6 -7.26 -60.35 -25.71
CA VAL A 6 -8.57 -60.38 -25.00
C VAL A 6 -8.59 -59.32 -23.92
N LEU A 7 -9.59 -58.43 -24.04
CA LEU A 7 -10.01 -57.42 -23.08
C LEU A 7 -10.28 -58.01 -21.70
N VAL A 8 -9.76 -57.37 -20.65
CA VAL A 8 -10.32 -57.43 -19.29
C VAL A 8 -10.76 -56.02 -18.92
N LEU A 9 -12.01 -55.70 -19.25
CA LEU A 9 -12.75 -54.58 -18.69
C LEU A 9 -13.10 -54.94 -17.23
N LEU A 10 -12.26 -54.47 -16.30
CA LEU A 10 -12.58 -54.43 -14.88
C LEU A 10 -13.75 -53.45 -14.68
N SER A 11 -14.93 -54.00 -14.42
CA SER A 11 -16.08 -53.26 -13.88
C SER A 11 -15.76 -52.81 -12.45
N LEU A 12 -15.06 -51.68 -12.31
CA LEU A 12 -15.22 -50.85 -11.12
C LEU A 12 -16.59 -50.17 -11.24
N THR A 13 -17.56 -50.66 -10.49
CA THR A 13 -18.80 -49.92 -10.24
C THR A 13 -18.42 -48.67 -9.45
N TRP A 14 -18.26 -47.54 -10.14
CA TRP A 14 -18.28 -46.24 -9.51
C TRP A 14 -19.70 -46.05 -8.99
N SER A 15 -19.86 -46.12 -7.67
CA SER A 15 -21.03 -45.59 -6.99
C SER A 15 -21.03 -44.08 -7.24
N VAL A 16 -21.67 -43.64 -8.33
CA VAL A 16 -22.00 -42.23 -8.50
C VAL A 16 -23.04 -41.94 -7.45
N SER A 17 -22.62 -41.41 -6.30
CA SER A 17 -23.53 -40.74 -5.37
C SER A 17 -24.14 -39.58 -6.15
N ALA A 18 -25.37 -39.77 -6.64
CA ALA A 18 -26.12 -38.70 -7.25
C ALA A 18 -26.25 -37.57 -6.22
N VAL A 19 -25.63 -36.42 -6.49
CA VAL A 19 -25.85 -35.22 -5.70
C VAL A 19 -27.32 -34.84 -5.90
N SER A 20 -28.14 -35.16 -4.89
CA SER A 20 -29.55 -34.81 -4.87
C SER A 20 -29.67 -33.29 -4.85
N SER A 21 -30.38 -32.72 -5.83
CA SER A 21 -30.78 -31.31 -5.72
C SER A 21 -31.66 -31.12 -4.49
N PRO A 22 -31.57 -29.97 -3.79
CA PRO A 22 -32.37 -29.74 -2.59
C PRO A 22 -33.87 -29.83 -2.88
N ALA A 23 -34.62 -30.42 -1.95
CA ALA A 23 -36.06 -30.56 -2.07
C ALA A 23 -36.75 -29.18 -2.07
N ARG A 24 -37.73 -29.00 -2.96
CA ARG A 24 -38.53 -27.77 -3.01
C ARG A 24 -39.36 -27.63 -1.73
N ARG A 25 -39.36 -26.44 -1.12
CA ARG A 25 -40.05 -26.17 0.14
C ARG A 25 -41.35 -25.41 -0.09
N ALA A 26 -42.42 -25.85 0.57
CA ALA A 26 -43.77 -25.29 0.49
C ALA A 26 -44.13 -24.62 1.83
N TYR A 27 -43.47 -23.51 2.14
CA TYR A 27 -43.63 -22.78 3.41
C TYR A 27 -45.01 -22.15 3.60
N ASP A 28 -45.84 -22.11 2.55
CA ASP A 28 -47.23 -21.69 2.60
C ASP A 28 -48.14 -22.72 3.27
N THR A 29 -47.83 -24.01 3.07
CA THR A 29 -48.66 -25.14 3.51
C THR A 29 -48.01 -25.97 4.62
N HIS A 30 -46.69 -25.86 4.80
CA HIS A 30 -45.94 -26.64 5.77
C HIS A 30 -45.03 -25.78 6.65
N ASP A 31 -44.92 -26.19 7.91
CA ASP A 31 -43.86 -25.77 8.81
C ASP A 31 -42.66 -26.72 8.70
N TYR A 32 -41.46 -26.16 8.83
CA TYR A 32 -40.20 -26.89 8.67
C TYR A 32 -39.40 -26.83 9.96
N TYR A 33 -38.74 -27.94 10.28
CA TYR A 33 -37.89 -28.09 11.44
C TYR A 33 -36.58 -28.76 11.03
N VAL A 34 -35.52 -28.50 11.78
CA VAL A 34 -34.28 -29.27 11.68
C VAL A 34 -34.20 -30.17 12.90
N LEU A 35 -34.18 -31.47 12.64
CA LEU A 35 -34.05 -32.53 13.62
C LEU A 35 -32.60 -33.02 13.61
N GLU A 36 -31.90 -32.87 14.73
CA GLU A 36 -30.51 -33.31 14.88
C GLU A 36 -30.42 -34.58 15.75
N LEU A 37 -29.89 -35.67 15.18
CA LEU A 37 -29.65 -36.93 15.89
C LEU A 37 -28.59 -37.78 15.20
N ASP A 38 -27.92 -38.65 15.97
CA ASP A 38 -26.83 -39.49 15.47
C ASP A 38 -27.28 -40.78 14.77
N SER A 39 -28.52 -41.24 14.97
CA SER A 39 -29.02 -42.50 14.38
C SER A 39 -30.54 -42.61 14.39
N ASP A 40 -31.12 -43.30 13.41
CA ASP A 40 -32.55 -43.68 13.34
C ASP A 40 -33.54 -42.51 13.17
N HIS A 41 -33.24 -41.62 12.21
CA HIS A 41 -34.05 -40.43 11.91
C HIS A 41 -35.49 -40.76 11.48
N GLU A 42 -35.73 -41.92 10.87
CA GLU A 42 -37.08 -42.40 10.50
C GLU A 42 -37.94 -42.67 11.74
N HIS A 43 -37.41 -43.38 12.75
CA HIS A 43 -38.16 -43.66 13.98
C HIS A 43 -38.60 -42.38 14.69
N TYR A 44 -37.67 -41.42 14.87
CA TYR A 44 -37.94 -40.19 15.62
C TYR A 44 -38.78 -39.18 14.86
N SER A 45 -38.69 -39.15 13.52
CA SER A 45 -39.59 -38.34 12.69
C SER A 45 -41.04 -38.84 12.81
N ASN A 46 -41.24 -40.16 12.78
CA ASN A 46 -42.55 -40.77 13.02
C ASN A 46 -43.08 -40.49 14.44
N LEU A 47 -42.22 -40.54 15.46
CA LEU A 47 -42.59 -40.23 16.85
C LEU A 47 -43.07 -38.77 17.02
N LEU A 48 -42.41 -37.83 16.35
CA LEU A 48 -42.79 -36.42 16.36
C LEU A 48 -44.01 -36.14 15.47
N GLY A 49 -44.32 -37.04 14.53
CA GLY A 49 -45.39 -36.88 13.55
C GLY A 49 -45.01 -35.91 12.44
N VAL A 50 -43.74 -35.93 12.02
CA VAL A 50 -43.17 -35.08 10.96
C VAL A 50 -42.66 -35.96 9.82
N GLU A 51 -42.74 -35.44 8.60
CA GLU A 51 -42.23 -36.10 7.40
C GLU A 51 -40.77 -35.68 7.16
N ILE A 52 -39.89 -36.64 6.87
CA ILE A 52 -38.51 -36.36 6.47
C ILE A 52 -38.50 -35.82 5.06
N VAL A 53 -37.79 -34.70 4.86
CA VAL A 53 -37.65 -34.04 3.55
C VAL A 53 -36.31 -34.37 2.93
N GLU A 54 -35.21 -34.04 3.63
CA GLU A 54 -33.84 -34.21 3.15
C GLU A 54 -32.85 -34.08 4.31
N GLN A 55 -31.60 -34.48 4.09
CA GLN A 55 -30.49 -34.03 4.95
C GLN A 55 -30.23 -32.53 4.70
N VAL A 56 -29.92 -31.78 5.75
CA VAL A 56 -29.64 -30.33 5.64
C VAL A 56 -28.27 -30.13 5.00
N GLY A 57 -28.22 -30.07 3.67
CA GLY A 57 -26.95 -30.00 2.94
C GLY A 57 -26.03 -31.16 3.32
N GLU A 58 -24.77 -30.86 3.59
CA GLU A 58 -23.73 -31.82 4.00
C GLU A 58 -23.59 -31.96 5.53
N LEU A 59 -24.60 -31.52 6.30
CA LEU A 59 -24.54 -31.60 7.77
C LEU A 59 -24.97 -32.99 8.25
N ASP A 60 -24.00 -33.79 8.69
CA ASP A 60 -24.25 -35.12 9.24
C ASP A 60 -25.15 -35.07 10.47
N GLY A 61 -26.14 -35.97 10.52
CA GLY A 61 -27.11 -36.07 11.60
C GLY A 61 -28.18 -34.98 11.63
N CYS A 62 -28.16 -34.01 10.70
CA CYS A 62 -29.14 -32.93 10.62
C CYS A 62 -30.15 -33.18 9.51
N TRP A 63 -31.41 -33.40 9.88
CA TRP A 63 -32.49 -33.74 8.95
C TRP A 63 -33.53 -32.64 8.89
N LEU A 64 -33.82 -32.15 7.68
CA LEU A 64 -34.95 -31.27 7.45
C LEU A 64 -36.22 -32.12 7.48
N VAL A 65 -37.14 -31.78 8.38
CA VAL A 65 -38.44 -32.42 8.52
C VAL A 65 -39.55 -31.38 8.39
N ARG A 66 -40.75 -31.80 8.00
CA ARG A 66 -41.90 -30.91 7.82
C ARG A 66 -43.17 -31.45 8.45
N ALA A 67 -44.08 -30.55 8.79
CA ALA A 67 -45.45 -30.86 9.18
C ALA A 67 -46.41 -29.93 8.45
N GLU A 68 -47.62 -30.40 8.13
CA GLU A 68 -48.67 -29.53 7.59
C GLU A 68 -49.02 -28.43 8.61
N LYS A 69 -49.18 -27.20 8.11
CA LYS A 69 -49.64 -26.08 8.91
C LYS A 69 -51.07 -26.33 9.37
N ARG A 70 -51.32 -26.11 10.65
CA ARG A 70 -52.68 -26.12 11.22
C ARG A 70 -53.09 -24.68 11.49
N GLU A 71 -54.21 -24.27 10.93
CA GLU A 71 -54.81 -22.97 11.30
C GLU A 71 -55.31 -23.07 12.75
N GLU A 72 -54.96 -22.09 13.58
CA GLU A 72 -55.47 -21.84 14.95
C GLU A 72 -54.77 -22.46 16.18
N GLU A 73 -53.55 -22.99 16.09
CA GLU A 73 -52.80 -23.39 17.30
C GLU A 73 -51.93 -22.23 17.86
N LYS A 74 -52.12 -21.86 19.14
CA LYS A 74 -51.29 -20.84 19.84
C LYS A 74 -49.88 -21.33 20.18
N GLU A 75 -49.67 -22.65 20.19
CA GLU A 75 -48.41 -23.31 20.51
C GLU A 75 -48.10 -24.36 19.43
N ASP A 76 -46.83 -24.48 19.07
CA ASP A 76 -46.35 -25.44 18.08
C ASP A 76 -46.45 -26.88 18.63
N ALA A 77 -47.40 -27.66 18.11
CA ALA A 77 -47.65 -29.02 18.57
C ALA A 77 -46.45 -29.96 18.40
N ILE A 78 -45.55 -29.71 17.45
CA ILE A 78 -44.37 -30.54 17.23
C ILE A 78 -43.31 -30.23 18.30
N LEU A 79 -43.03 -28.95 18.55
CA LEU A 79 -42.15 -28.54 19.65
C LEU A 79 -42.73 -28.96 21.00
N ALA A 80 -44.05 -28.86 21.21
CA ALA A 80 -44.70 -29.32 22.43
C ALA A 80 -44.52 -30.83 22.64
N ARG A 81 -44.68 -31.66 21.59
CA ARG A 81 -44.41 -33.12 21.65
C ARG A 81 -42.94 -33.41 21.94
N TYR A 82 -42.01 -32.69 21.30
CA TYR A 82 -40.58 -32.84 21.55
C TYR A 82 -40.23 -32.52 23.02
N HIS A 83 -40.74 -31.42 23.55
CA HIS A 83 -40.51 -31.03 24.95
C HIS A 83 -41.17 -31.98 25.96
N ALA A 84 -42.34 -32.53 25.63
CA ALA A 84 -43.04 -33.50 26.48
C ALA A 84 -42.37 -34.88 26.50
N SER A 85 -41.76 -35.29 25.39
CA SER A 85 -41.19 -36.65 25.23
C SER A 85 -39.68 -36.73 25.49
N LYS A 86 -38.93 -35.61 25.38
CA LYS A 86 -37.45 -35.55 25.38
C LYS A 86 -36.81 -36.86 24.87
N PRO A 87 -37.07 -37.26 23.62
CA PRO A 87 -36.63 -38.57 23.14
C PRO A 87 -35.10 -38.58 23.06
N ASN A 88 -34.45 -39.42 23.85
CA ASN A 88 -33.02 -39.70 23.70
C ASN A 88 -32.90 -40.69 22.53
N PRO A 89 -32.24 -40.36 21.38
CA PRO A 89 -31.05 -39.52 21.22
C PRO A 89 -31.22 -38.23 20.39
N ILE A 90 -32.37 -37.54 20.41
CA ILE A 90 -32.54 -36.27 19.69
C ILE A 90 -31.73 -35.16 20.39
N LYS A 91 -30.72 -34.62 19.70
CA LYS A 91 -29.85 -33.53 20.19
C LYS A 91 -30.57 -32.19 20.17
N SER A 92 -31.22 -31.87 19.06
CA SER A 92 -31.95 -30.62 18.91
C SER A 92 -33.11 -30.75 17.93
N LEU A 93 -34.14 -29.94 18.14
CA LEU A 93 -35.24 -29.72 17.21
C LEU A 93 -35.46 -28.21 17.07
N THR A 94 -35.22 -27.67 15.88
CA THR A 94 -35.25 -26.22 15.63
C THR A 94 -36.26 -25.85 14.56
N TYR A 95 -37.28 -25.06 14.93
CA TYR A 95 -38.23 -24.48 13.97
C TYR A 95 -37.54 -23.52 13.00
N GLN A 96 -37.85 -23.62 11.70
CA GLN A 96 -37.22 -22.83 10.64
C GLN A 96 -38.04 -21.60 10.30
N THR A 97 -37.64 -20.46 10.86
CA THR A 97 -38.22 -19.16 10.50
C THR A 97 -37.61 -18.62 9.21
N LEU A 98 -38.47 -18.25 8.25
CA LEU A 98 -38.02 -17.54 7.05
C LEU A 98 -37.41 -16.19 7.43
N ARG A 99 -36.17 -15.97 7.00
CA ARG A 99 -35.48 -14.68 7.17
C ARG A 99 -34.95 -14.22 5.83
N GLN A 100 -35.27 -12.98 5.45
CA GLN A 100 -34.68 -12.36 4.27
C GLN A 100 -33.24 -11.91 4.57
N ARG A 101 -32.33 -12.11 3.62
CA ARG A 101 -30.98 -11.55 3.67
C ARG A 101 -30.95 -10.32 2.76
N VAL A 102 -30.35 -9.23 3.23
CA VAL A 102 -30.17 -8.00 2.44
C VAL A 102 -28.71 -7.91 2.01
N LYS A 103 -28.47 -7.50 0.76
CA LYS A 103 -27.12 -7.23 0.25
C LYS A 103 -26.58 -5.99 0.96
N ARG A 104 -25.42 -6.09 1.62
CA ARG A 104 -24.71 -4.91 2.13
C ARG A 104 -24.10 -4.19 0.92
N SER A 105 -24.54 -2.96 0.66
CA SER A 105 -23.92 -2.10 -0.36
C SER A 105 -22.91 -1.17 0.30
N PRO A 106 -21.80 -0.83 -0.39
CA PRO A 106 -20.90 0.25 0.03
C PRO A 106 -21.67 1.58 0.16
N PRO A 107 -21.21 2.52 1.01
CA PRO A 107 -21.84 3.83 1.12
C PRO A 107 -21.73 4.60 -0.21
N THR A 108 -22.80 5.29 -0.60
CA THR A 108 -22.76 6.20 -1.75
C THR A 108 -22.31 7.59 -1.32
N SER A 109 -21.83 8.41 -2.26
CA SER A 109 -21.50 9.81 -1.97
C SER A 109 -22.69 10.57 -1.40
N SER A 110 -23.90 10.35 -1.93
CA SER A 110 -25.14 10.96 -1.42
C SER A 110 -25.42 10.60 0.05
N ASP A 111 -25.18 9.36 0.46
CA ASP A 111 -25.40 8.92 1.83
C ASP A 111 -24.46 9.65 2.79
N VAL A 112 -23.18 9.71 2.42
CA VAL A 112 -22.14 10.38 3.21
C VAL A 112 -22.37 11.89 3.26
N SER A 113 -22.69 12.51 2.13
CA SER A 113 -23.01 13.94 2.07
C SER A 113 -24.18 14.31 2.96
N THR A 114 -25.26 13.52 2.93
CA THR A 114 -26.44 13.77 3.76
C THR A 114 -26.12 13.59 5.24
N LYS A 115 -25.40 12.51 5.58
CA LYS A 115 -25.07 12.15 6.97
C LYS A 115 -24.12 13.16 7.61
N LEU A 116 -23.10 13.58 6.87
CA LEU A 116 -22.09 14.50 7.37
C LEU A 116 -22.43 15.96 7.08
N GLY A 117 -23.46 16.26 6.29
CA GLY A 117 -23.80 17.62 5.89
C GLY A 117 -22.75 18.26 4.98
N ILE A 118 -22.19 17.50 4.03
CA ILE A 118 -21.25 17.99 3.01
C ILE A 118 -22.07 18.56 1.86
N LEU A 119 -21.86 19.84 1.56
CA LEU A 119 -22.61 20.58 0.53
C LEU A 119 -21.74 20.88 -0.70
N ASP A 120 -20.47 20.46 -0.66
CA ASP A 120 -19.44 20.75 -1.65
C ASP A 120 -19.79 20.07 -2.99
N PRO A 121 -19.98 20.85 -4.07
CA PRO A 121 -20.61 20.37 -5.29
C PRO A 121 -19.82 19.30 -6.05
N LEU A 122 -18.50 19.23 -5.83
CA LEU A 122 -17.59 18.32 -6.51
C LEU A 122 -17.27 17.06 -5.68
N PHE A 123 -17.72 16.99 -4.42
CA PHE A 123 -17.55 15.82 -3.58
C PHE A 123 -18.06 14.51 -4.22
N PRO A 124 -19.23 14.49 -4.91
CA PRO A 124 -19.70 13.28 -5.59
C PRO A 124 -18.76 12.77 -6.70
N ASP A 125 -17.91 13.64 -7.26
CA ASP A 125 -16.94 13.29 -8.31
C ASP A 125 -15.57 12.89 -7.75
N GLN A 126 -15.32 13.11 -6.44
CA GLN A 126 -14.09 12.73 -5.77
C GLN A 126 -14.05 11.23 -5.46
N TRP A 127 -13.93 10.43 -6.51
CA TRP A 127 -13.93 8.98 -6.45
C TRP A 127 -12.88 8.42 -5.47
N HIS A 128 -11.77 9.13 -5.28
CA HIS A 128 -10.69 8.73 -4.38
C HIS A 128 -11.12 8.75 -2.90
N LEU A 129 -12.16 9.51 -2.56
CA LEU A 129 -12.82 9.51 -1.24
C LEU A 129 -13.92 8.43 -1.19
N ILE A 130 -14.75 8.34 -2.23
CA ILE A 130 -15.83 7.36 -2.36
C ILE A 130 -15.90 6.83 -3.80
N ASN A 131 -15.51 5.58 -4.00
CA ASN A 131 -15.54 4.92 -5.31
C ASN A 131 -16.67 3.88 -5.35
N PRO A 132 -17.87 4.20 -5.87
CA PRO A 132 -18.97 3.24 -5.89
C PRO A 132 -18.77 2.09 -6.88
N ASP A 133 -17.97 2.27 -7.93
CA ASP A 133 -17.71 1.22 -8.93
C ASP A 133 -16.65 0.23 -8.46
N SER A 134 -15.65 0.71 -7.72
CA SER A 134 -14.59 -0.10 -7.13
C SER A 134 -14.29 0.38 -5.69
N PRO A 135 -15.13 0.03 -4.70
CA PRO A 135 -14.99 0.49 -3.32
C PRO A 135 -13.68 0.09 -2.65
N GLU A 136 -13.07 -1.00 -3.11
CA GLU A 136 -11.73 -1.42 -2.73
C GLU A 136 -10.62 -0.51 -3.30
N HIS A 137 -10.95 0.46 -4.15
CA HIS A 137 -10.06 1.47 -4.71
C HIS A 137 -10.53 2.88 -4.30
N MET A 138 -10.71 3.08 -2.99
CA MET A 138 -10.85 4.39 -2.33
C MET A 138 -9.97 4.46 -1.07
N MET A 139 -9.78 5.65 -0.51
CA MET A 139 -8.94 5.85 0.69
C MET A 139 -9.56 5.38 2.00
N ASN A 140 -10.87 5.10 2.02
CA ASN A 140 -11.59 4.66 3.20
C ASN A 140 -11.50 5.67 4.37
N VAL A 141 -11.87 6.92 4.10
CA VAL A 141 -11.78 8.05 5.06
C VAL A 141 -13.11 8.39 5.73
N THR A 142 -14.23 7.98 5.15
CA THR A 142 -15.57 8.41 5.59
C THR A 142 -15.91 7.94 7.00
N GLY A 143 -15.48 6.73 7.38
CA GLY A 143 -15.64 6.22 8.75
C GLY A 143 -14.88 7.05 9.79
N LEU A 144 -13.72 7.61 9.42
CA LEU A 144 -12.95 8.49 10.29
C LEU A 144 -13.64 9.82 10.52
N TRP A 145 -14.23 10.39 9.46
CA TRP A 145 -15.01 11.62 9.56
C TRP A 145 -16.24 11.44 10.45
N GLU A 146 -16.89 10.28 10.41
CA GLU A 146 -18.00 9.95 11.31
C GLU A 146 -17.56 9.84 12.77
N GLU A 147 -16.32 9.40 13.01
CA GLU A 147 -15.71 9.34 14.33
C GLU A 147 -15.13 10.69 14.79
N GLY A 148 -15.12 11.70 13.91
CA GLY A 148 -14.65 13.06 14.19
C GLY A 148 -13.17 13.33 13.88
N TYR A 149 -12.45 12.35 13.32
CA TYR A 149 -11.10 12.57 12.80
C TYR A 149 -11.20 13.30 11.46
N THR A 150 -10.63 14.50 11.41
CA THR A 150 -10.77 15.44 10.27
C THR A 150 -9.49 16.27 10.03
N GLY A 151 -8.40 15.91 10.71
CA GLY A 151 -7.10 16.59 10.61
C GLY A 151 -6.92 17.80 11.52
N LEU A 152 -7.87 18.07 12.41
CA LEU A 152 -7.81 19.20 13.33
C LEU A 152 -6.49 19.22 14.12
N GLY A 153 -5.82 20.37 14.12
CA GLY A 153 -4.55 20.59 14.81
C GLY A 153 -3.31 20.26 13.98
N VAL A 154 -3.46 19.54 12.85
CA VAL A 154 -2.35 19.17 11.96
C VAL A 154 -2.04 20.28 10.98
N ILE A 155 -0.74 20.58 10.80
CA ILE A 155 -0.24 21.52 9.79
C ILE A 155 0.59 20.74 8.77
N SER A 156 0.21 20.85 7.49
CA SER A 156 0.96 20.31 6.37
C SER A 156 1.54 21.44 5.53
N SER A 157 2.84 21.40 5.27
CA SER A 157 3.55 22.36 4.41
C SER A 157 3.71 21.80 3.00
N LEU A 158 3.27 22.58 2.00
CA LEU A 158 3.39 22.30 0.59
C LEU A 158 4.65 22.99 0.08
N ILE A 159 5.72 22.22 -0.11
CA ILE A 159 6.98 22.74 -0.66
C ILE A 159 6.88 22.70 -2.18
N ASP A 160 6.49 23.80 -2.82
CA ASP A 160 5.96 23.78 -4.19
C ASP A 160 6.10 25.12 -4.96
N ASP A 161 5.24 25.39 -5.95
CA ASP A 161 5.16 26.60 -6.78
C ASP A 161 4.30 27.73 -6.17
N GLY A 162 3.84 27.54 -4.93
CA GLY A 162 3.01 28.49 -4.20
C GLY A 162 1.67 27.92 -3.75
N LEU A 163 0.90 28.73 -3.03
CA LEU A 163 -0.41 28.35 -2.52
C LEU A 163 -1.34 29.57 -2.61
N ASP A 164 -2.39 29.46 -3.41
CA ASP A 164 -3.47 30.46 -3.45
C ASP A 164 -4.30 30.39 -2.17
N TYR A 165 -3.80 31.07 -1.15
CA TYR A 165 -4.44 31.19 0.15
C TYR A 165 -5.70 32.05 0.13
N THR A 166 -6.00 32.72 -0.99
CA THR A 166 -7.23 33.51 -1.17
C THR A 166 -8.37 32.69 -1.76
N SER A 167 -8.10 31.47 -2.22
CA SER A 167 -9.11 30.52 -2.67
C SER A 167 -10.17 30.31 -1.58
N GLU A 168 -11.44 30.38 -1.98
CA GLU A 168 -12.58 30.15 -1.08
C GLU A 168 -12.51 28.75 -0.42
N ASP A 169 -11.92 27.77 -1.10
CA ASP A 169 -11.80 26.39 -0.62
C ASP A 169 -10.61 26.19 0.35
N LEU A 170 -9.68 27.15 0.45
CA LEU A 170 -8.45 27.01 1.24
C LEU A 170 -8.23 28.10 2.30
N SER A 171 -8.85 29.27 2.13
CA SER A 171 -8.59 30.46 2.95
C SER A 171 -8.82 30.23 4.45
N GLU A 172 -9.83 29.44 4.84
CA GLU A 172 -10.11 29.10 6.24
C GLU A 172 -9.03 28.22 6.87
N ASN A 173 -8.39 27.37 6.05
CA ASN A 173 -7.40 26.39 6.49
C ASN A 173 -5.95 26.86 6.24
N PHE A 174 -5.74 28.04 5.68
CA PHE A 174 -4.39 28.53 5.40
C PHE A 174 -3.59 28.85 6.67
N ASP A 175 -2.30 28.51 6.65
CA ASP A 175 -1.34 28.85 7.68
C ASP A 175 -0.26 29.82 7.21
N ALA A 176 -0.56 31.12 7.34
CA ALA A 176 0.38 32.20 7.03
C ALA A 176 1.66 32.16 7.88
N VAL A 177 1.60 31.70 9.14
CA VAL A 177 2.76 31.73 10.06
C VAL A 177 3.87 30.80 9.57
N HIS A 178 3.48 29.68 8.98
CA HIS A 178 4.39 28.64 8.50
C HIS A 178 4.53 28.62 6.98
N SER A 179 4.13 29.71 6.31
CA SER A 179 4.29 29.90 4.87
C SER A 179 5.42 30.87 4.54
N HIS A 180 6.04 30.72 3.37
CA HIS A 180 7.08 31.63 2.88
C HIS A 180 7.28 31.49 1.37
N ASP A 181 7.71 32.56 0.71
CA ASP A 181 8.18 32.53 -0.68
C ASP A 181 9.70 32.65 -0.72
N TYR A 182 10.41 31.58 -1.04
CA TYR A 182 11.88 31.61 -1.21
C TYR A 182 12.31 31.97 -2.63
N ASN A 183 11.40 31.98 -3.62
CA ASN A 183 11.72 32.45 -4.96
C ASN A 183 11.85 33.98 -4.99
N ASP A 184 10.96 34.69 -4.29
CA ASP A 184 10.95 36.16 -4.21
C ASP A 184 11.34 36.71 -2.82
N HIS A 185 11.55 35.84 -1.83
CA HIS A 185 11.85 36.20 -0.43
C HIS A 185 10.78 37.08 0.23
N GLU A 186 9.53 36.65 0.12
CA GLU A 186 8.35 37.31 0.68
C GLU A 186 7.66 36.43 1.75
N ASP A 187 6.89 37.04 2.65
CA ASP A 187 6.22 36.31 3.74
C ASP A 187 5.12 35.37 3.24
N LEU A 188 4.48 35.68 2.11
CA LEU A 188 3.33 34.93 1.61
C LEU A 188 3.66 34.18 0.32
N PRO A 189 3.22 32.92 0.17
CA PRO A 189 3.60 32.04 -0.94
C PRO A 189 2.69 32.24 -2.15
N THR A 190 2.38 33.49 -2.50
CA THR A 190 1.42 33.81 -3.56
C THR A 190 1.89 33.23 -4.90
N PRO A 191 1.07 32.44 -5.61
CA PRO A 191 1.33 32.06 -6.99
C PRO A 191 1.43 33.29 -7.90
N LYS A 192 2.49 33.41 -8.71
CA LYS A 192 2.74 34.61 -9.55
C LYS A 192 2.83 34.29 -11.05
N LEU A 193 3.27 33.09 -11.39
CA LEU A 193 3.40 32.64 -12.77
C LEU A 193 2.11 31.96 -13.24
N SER A 194 1.90 31.89 -14.56
CA SER A 194 0.70 31.27 -15.13
C SER A 194 0.62 29.76 -14.90
N ASP A 195 1.76 29.13 -14.62
CA ASP A 195 1.93 27.73 -14.33
C ASP A 195 2.00 27.43 -12.82
N ASP A 196 2.11 28.44 -11.95
CA ASP A 196 2.05 28.32 -10.49
C ASP A 196 0.64 27.87 -10.05
N THR A 197 0.36 26.59 -10.18
CA THR A 197 -0.96 26.00 -9.96
C THR A 197 -0.89 24.71 -9.18
N HIS A 198 0.30 24.12 -9.10
CA HIS A 198 0.50 22.77 -8.62
C HIS A 198 0.37 22.70 -7.09
N GLY A 199 1.02 23.59 -6.34
CA GLY A 199 0.94 23.65 -4.88
C GLY A 199 -0.46 23.93 -4.35
N THR A 200 -1.24 24.77 -5.06
CA THR A 200 -2.66 25.03 -4.72
C THR A 200 -3.54 23.79 -4.91
N ARG A 201 -3.36 23.06 -6.02
CA ARG A 201 -4.09 21.79 -6.27
C ARG A 201 -3.74 20.73 -5.23
N CYS A 202 -2.48 20.67 -4.85
CA CYS A 202 -1.96 19.82 -3.79
C CYS A 202 -2.62 20.14 -2.43
N ALA A 203 -2.60 21.41 -2.03
CA ALA A 203 -3.24 21.86 -0.78
C ALA A 203 -4.73 21.48 -0.70
N GLY A 204 -5.48 21.63 -1.81
CA GLY A 204 -6.90 21.24 -1.87
C GLY A 204 -7.16 19.76 -1.60
N GLN A 205 -6.27 18.86 -2.03
CA GLN A 205 -6.42 17.43 -1.75
C GLN A 205 -6.30 17.12 -0.25
N ILE A 206 -5.52 17.91 0.48
CA ILE A 206 -5.30 17.75 1.92
C ILE A 206 -6.42 18.43 2.71
N ALA A 207 -6.65 19.71 2.46
CA ALA A 207 -7.40 20.60 3.36
C ALA A 207 -8.37 21.54 2.65
N ALA A 208 -8.90 21.18 1.47
CA ALA A 208 -10.11 21.84 0.96
C ALA A 208 -11.21 21.80 2.03
N ALA A 209 -11.78 22.97 2.31
CA ALA A 209 -12.69 23.18 3.42
C ALA A 209 -14.07 22.58 3.14
N LYS A 210 -14.80 22.25 4.20
CA LYS A 210 -16.19 21.80 4.08
C LYS A 210 -17.14 22.99 4.11
N ASN A 211 -17.24 23.74 3.01
CA ASN A 211 -17.91 25.04 2.99
C ASN A 211 -18.88 25.26 1.81
N GLY A 212 -19.14 24.23 1.01
CA GLY A 212 -20.03 24.31 -0.16
C GLY A 212 -19.33 24.81 -1.43
N VAL A 213 -18.00 24.90 -1.43
CA VAL A 213 -17.20 25.31 -2.58
C VAL A 213 -16.39 24.11 -3.06
N CYS A 214 -16.28 23.94 -4.38
CA CYS A 214 -15.46 22.90 -4.98
C CYS A 214 -15.68 21.50 -4.35
N GLY A 215 -14.64 20.88 -3.81
CA GLY A 215 -14.65 19.51 -3.28
C GLY A 215 -14.39 19.50 -1.79
N LEU A 216 -13.83 18.40 -1.28
CA LEU A 216 -13.48 18.25 0.13
C LEU A 216 -12.07 17.67 0.27
N GLY A 217 -11.29 18.24 1.19
CA GLY A 217 -9.98 17.71 1.55
C GLY A 217 -10.11 16.44 2.38
N ILE A 218 -9.10 15.56 2.32
CA ILE A 218 -9.07 14.36 3.16
C ILE A 218 -9.16 14.71 4.65
N ALA A 219 -8.43 15.76 5.02
CA ALA A 219 -8.26 16.31 6.35
C ALA A 219 -8.76 17.77 6.35
N TYR A 220 -10.05 17.95 6.08
CA TYR A 220 -10.69 19.25 5.82
C TYR A 220 -10.72 20.24 7.00
N HIS A 221 -10.26 19.84 8.20
CA HIS A 221 -9.98 20.75 9.33
C HIS A 221 -8.49 20.86 9.67
N SER A 222 -7.62 20.24 8.89
CA SER A 222 -6.17 20.49 8.98
C SER A 222 -5.82 21.86 8.39
N ARG A 223 -4.67 22.39 8.79
CA ARG A 223 -4.12 23.61 8.24
C ARG A 223 -3.07 23.28 7.17
N VAL A 224 -2.99 24.14 6.16
CA VAL A 224 -2.01 24.04 5.06
C VAL A 224 -1.16 25.29 4.97
N ALA A 225 0.16 25.11 4.98
CA ALA A 225 1.13 26.15 4.71
C ALA A 225 1.70 26.00 3.29
N GLY A 226 2.04 27.10 2.63
CA GLY A 226 2.71 27.08 1.34
C GLY A 226 4.15 27.56 1.46
N VAL A 227 5.09 26.83 0.88
CA VAL A 227 6.49 27.25 0.76
C VAL A 227 6.86 27.23 -0.71
N ARG A 228 6.96 28.43 -1.30
CA ARG A 228 7.17 28.61 -2.74
C ARG A 228 8.67 28.56 -3.07
N ILE A 229 9.08 27.52 -3.78
CA ILE A 229 10.48 27.26 -4.18
C ILE A 229 10.63 26.87 -5.66
N LEU A 230 9.55 26.41 -6.32
CA LEU A 230 9.63 25.81 -7.67
C LEU A 230 9.44 26.80 -8.84
N SER A 231 9.09 28.05 -8.54
CA SER A 231 8.74 29.05 -9.57
C SER A 231 9.95 29.82 -10.11
N GLY A 232 11.17 29.37 -9.79
CA GLY A 232 12.41 30.03 -10.15
C GLY A 232 13.62 29.26 -9.63
N ALA A 233 14.83 29.70 -10.02
CA ALA A 233 16.06 29.13 -9.47
C ALA A 233 16.22 29.55 -8.01
N ILE A 234 16.60 28.60 -7.16
CA ILE A 234 16.89 28.80 -5.73
C ILE A 234 18.29 28.28 -5.42
N THR A 235 18.84 28.66 -4.26
CA THR A 235 20.10 28.10 -3.77
C THR A 235 19.87 26.88 -2.87
N ASP A 236 20.89 26.05 -2.67
CA ASP A 236 20.85 24.97 -1.66
C ASP A 236 20.52 25.51 -0.25
N THR A 237 20.82 26.78 0.03
CA THR A 237 20.49 27.39 1.33
C THR A 237 19.00 27.61 1.45
N ASP A 238 18.35 28.08 0.37
CA ASP A 238 16.91 28.30 0.32
C ASP A 238 16.16 26.97 0.41
N GLU A 239 16.59 25.96 -0.34
CA GLU A 239 15.98 24.63 -0.28
C GLU A 239 16.14 23.98 1.10
N ALA A 240 17.33 24.08 1.72
CA ALA A 240 17.55 23.58 3.08
C ALA A 240 16.69 24.31 4.13
N ALA A 241 16.48 25.62 3.95
CA ALA A 241 15.63 26.42 4.81
C ALA A 241 14.16 26.06 4.61
N ALA A 242 13.70 25.89 3.37
CA ALA A 242 12.35 25.46 3.02
C ALA A 242 11.98 24.11 3.67
N LEU A 243 12.86 23.10 3.58
CA LEU A 243 12.65 21.79 4.20
C LEU A 243 12.64 21.80 5.74
N ASN A 244 13.02 22.92 6.37
CA ASN A 244 12.99 23.11 7.83
C ASN A 244 12.02 24.20 8.27
N PHE A 245 11.31 24.85 7.35
CA PHE A 245 10.53 26.03 7.68
C PHE A 245 9.34 25.66 8.58
N GLY A 246 9.37 26.12 9.83
CA GLY A 246 8.36 25.79 10.82
C GLY A 246 8.44 24.37 11.39
N TYR A 247 9.59 23.66 11.30
CA TYR A 247 9.69 22.24 11.68
C TYR A 247 9.21 21.87 13.08
N ASP A 248 9.17 22.81 14.02
CA ASP A 248 8.70 22.54 15.39
C ASP A 248 7.18 22.30 15.45
N GLU A 249 6.41 22.98 14.59
CA GLU A 249 4.93 22.96 14.57
C GLU A 249 4.37 22.28 13.32
N VAL A 250 4.99 22.51 12.16
CA VAL A 250 4.66 21.83 10.89
C VAL A 250 4.90 20.34 11.06
N SER A 251 3.85 19.56 10.81
CA SER A 251 3.89 18.12 11.01
C SER A 251 4.45 17.39 9.79
N ILE A 252 4.06 17.85 8.60
CA ILE A 252 4.25 17.11 7.34
C ILE A 252 4.74 18.07 6.28
N TYR A 253 5.73 17.63 5.51
CA TYR A 253 6.29 18.34 4.38
C TYR A 253 5.98 17.52 3.15
N SER A 254 5.07 18.02 2.32
CA SER A 254 4.77 17.35 1.06
C SER A 254 5.54 17.98 -0.09
N CYS A 255 6.25 17.11 -0.80
CA CYS A 255 7.19 17.46 -1.84
C CYS A 255 6.83 16.66 -3.09
N SER A 256 6.16 17.33 -4.04
CA SER A 256 5.74 16.74 -5.30
C SER A 256 6.69 17.19 -6.43
N TRP A 257 7.99 17.10 -6.13
CA TRP A 257 9.09 17.55 -6.98
C TRP A 257 10.32 16.66 -6.74
N GLY A 258 11.29 16.78 -7.64
CA GLY A 258 12.56 16.06 -7.61
C GLY A 258 13.38 16.44 -8.84
N PRO A 259 14.41 15.64 -9.17
CA PRO A 259 15.12 15.74 -10.44
C PRO A 259 14.18 15.53 -11.64
N ARG A 260 14.70 15.73 -12.85
CA ARG A 260 13.91 15.53 -14.07
C ARG A 260 13.58 14.05 -14.32
N ASP A 261 12.30 13.76 -14.50
CA ASP A 261 11.73 12.45 -14.83
C ASP A 261 11.93 12.03 -16.31
N ASP A 262 13.17 12.13 -16.83
CA ASP A 262 13.50 11.94 -18.25
C ASP A 262 14.12 10.58 -18.60
N GLY A 263 14.29 9.71 -17.60
CA GLY A 263 14.93 8.41 -17.80
C GLY A 263 16.44 8.49 -18.07
N HIS A 264 17.09 9.63 -17.83
CA HIS A 264 18.56 9.75 -17.81
C HIS A 264 19.15 10.54 -16.64
N THR A 265 18.39 11.38 -15.93
CA THR A 265 18.88 12.19 -14.82
C THR A 265 19.13 11.33 -13.58
N MET A 266 20.26 11.54 -12.90
CA MET A 266 20.61 10.88 -11.63
C MET A 266 21.17 11.93 -10.70
N GLU A 267 20.38 12.33 -9.72
CA GLU A 267 20.64 13.48 -8.86
C GLU A 267 19.97 13.28 -7.50
N GLY A 268 20.52 13.89 -6.47
CA GLY A 268 20.00 13.81 -5.11
C GLY A 268 20.48 14.97 -4.26
N PRO A 269 19.95 15.09 -3.02
CA PRO A 269 20.31 16.17 -2.13
C PRO A 269 21.80 16.13 -1.77
N ASP A 270 22.51 17.24 -1.97
CA ASP A 270 23.90 17.38 -1.52
C ASP A 270 23.95 17.53 0.03
N TYR A 271 25.15 17.77 0.59
CA TYR A 271 25.38 17.81 2.03
C TYR A 271 24.44 18.73 2.80
N LEU A 272 24.17 19.95 2.31
CA LEU A 272 23.36 20.92 3.03
C LEU A 272 21.89 20.50 3.11
N ILE A 273 21.33 20.03 2.00
CA ILE A 273 19.96 19.51 1.92
C ILE A 273 19.82 18.23 2.73
N THR A 274 20.78 17.31 2.63
CA THR A 274 20.84 16.10 3.45
C THR A 274 20.86 16.47 4.94
N LYS A 275 21.65 17.46 5.34
CA LYS A 275 21.69 17.96 6.71
C LYS A 275 20.36 18.56 7.14
N ALA A 276 19.65 19.24 6.25
CA ALA A 276 18.32 19.79 6.49
C ALA A 276 17.29 18.68 6.74
N MET A 277 17.23 17.64 5.91
CA MET A 277 16.34 16.49 6.12
C MET A 277 16.67 15.77 7.44
N VAL A 278 17.95 15.53 7.72
CA VAL A 278 18.42 14.92 8.99
C VAL A 278 18.02 15.78 10.19
N ASN A 279 18.10 17.10 10.08
CA ASN A 279 17.63 18.01 11.14
C ASN A 279 16.12 17.85 11.35
N GLY A 280 15.33 17.90 10.27
CA GLY A 280 13.88 17.70 10.30
C GLY A 280 13.50 16.41 11.01
N VAL A 281 14.00 15.24 10.58
CA VAL A 281 13.63 13.95 11.19
C VAL A 281 14.12 13.75 12.63
N ASN A 282 15.13 14.50 13.10
CA ASN A 282 15.64 14.38 14.47
C ASN A 282 15.09 15.43 15.43
N ARG A 283 14.70 16.60 14.94
CA ARG A 283 14.33 17.77 15.78
C ARG A 283 12.93 18.29 15.50
N GLY A 284 12.39 18.06 14.31
CA GLY A 284 11.03 18.41 13.94
C GLY A 284 9.99 17.88 14.92
N ARG A 285 8.82 18.52 14.99
CA ARG A 285 7.70 18.11 15.84
C ARG A 285 8.13 17.88 17.30
N GLN A 286 8.94 18.80 17.84
CA GLN A 286 9.48 18.73 19.21
C GLN A 286 10.31 17.45 19.46
N GLY A 287 11.13 17.04 18.49
CA GLY A 287 11.96 15.83 18.54
C GLY A 287 11.25 14.54 18.13
N LYS A 288 9.98 14.59 17.69
CA LYS A 288 9.30 13.47 17.03
C LYS A 288 9.69 13.32 15.55
N GLY A 289 10.40 14.27 14.97
CA GLY A 289 10.85 14.25 13.58
C GLY A 289 9.79 14.69 12.57
N SER A 290 10.16 15.59 11.66
CA SER A 290 9.34 15.98 10.50
C SER A 290 9.03 14.79 9.61
N VAL A 291 7.84 14.75 9.03
CA VAL A 291 7.44 13.72 8.06
C VAL A 291 7.56 14.29 6.66
N PHE A 292 8.59 13.88 5.92
CA PHE A 292 8.75 14.25 4.51
C PHE A 292 8.04 13.23 3.62
N VAL A 293 7.15 13.68 2.74
CA VAL A 293 6.40 12.85 1.79
C VAL A 293 6.78 13.27 0.38
N PHE A 294 7.38 12.36 -0.39
CA PHE A 294 7.82 12.60 -1.75
C PHE A 294 7.04 11.76 -2.76
N ALA A 295 6.66 12.38 -3.87
CA ALA A 295 6.11 11.65 -5.01
C ALA A 295 7.21 10.82 -5.68
N SER A 296 6.89 9.59 -6.10
CA SER A 296 7.88 8.70 -6.72
C SER A 296 8.38 9.16 -8.09
N GLY A 297 7.74 10.14 -8.73
CA GLY A 297 8.10 10.58 -10.09
C GLY A 297 7.14 10.08 -11.19
N ASN A 298 7.20 10.75 -12.35
CA ASN A 298 6.29 10.60 -13.50
C ASN A 298 6.98 10.06 -14.76
N GLY A 299 8.21 9.56 -14.63
CA GLY A 299 9.11 9.21 -15.72
C GLY A 299 8.99 7.78 -16.23
N LYS A 300 8.06 6.95 -15.73
CA LYS A 300 7.92 5.55 -16.19
C LYS A 300 7.78 5.44 -17.71
N GLY A 301 7.01 6.32 -18.34
CA GLY A 301 6.88 6.38 -19.80
C GLY A 301 8.18 6.72 -20.54
N SER A 302 9.10 7.40 -19.87
CA SER A 302 10.47 7.70 -20.34
C SER A 302 11.48 6.60 -19.99
N GLY A 303 11.05 5.52 -19.34
CA GLY A 303 11.92 4.48 -18.82
C GLY A 303 12.69 4.90 -17.58
N ASP A 304 12.13 5.80 -16.77
CA ASP A 304 12.72 6.26 -15.51
C ASP A 304 12.45 5.31 -14.33
N GLU A 305 13.27 5.45 -13.30
CA GLU A 305 13.21 4.70 -12.05
C GLU A 305 13.62 5.61 -10.88
N CYS A 306 12.81 5.65 -9.85
CA CYS A 306 13.01 6.62 -8.77
C CYS A 306 14.21 6.32 -7.87
N ASN A 307 14.95 5.21 -8.05
CA ASN A 307 16.17 4.95 -7.27
C ASN A 307 17.37 5.76 -7.80
N TYR A 308 17.15 6.52 -8.86
CA TYR A 308 18.04 7.53 -9.43
C TYR A 308 17.70 8.95 -8.95
N ASP A 309 16.63 9.10 -8.16
CA ASP A 309 16.29 10.32 -7.44
C ASP A 309 16.64 10.16 -5.95
N GLY A 310 17.57 11.00 -5.49
CA GLY A 310 18.07 10.96 -4.13
C GLY A 310 17.11 11.50 -3.07
N TYR A 311 16.05 12.23 -3.47
CA TYR A 311 15.01 12.67 -2.56
C TYR A 311 14.06 11.52 -2.23
N THR A 312 13.65 10.75 -3.24
CA THR A 312 12.77 9.58 -3.07
C THR A 312 13.50 8.32 -2.60
N ASN A 313 14.80 8.16 -2.85
CA ASN A 313 15.57 7.05 -2.28
C ASN A 313 16.15 7.31 -0.88
N SER A 314 15.87 8.48 -0.31
CA SER A 314 16.24 8.82 1.06
C SER A 314 15.48 7.96 2.08
N ILE A 315 16.15 7.55 3.16
CA ILE A 315 15.48 6.87 4.30
C ILE A 315 14.62 7.84 5.14
N TRP A 316 14.70 9.13 4.85
CA TRP A 316 14.00 10.19 5.58
C TRP A 316 12.71 10.63 4.87
N SER A 317 12.42 10.10 3.68
CA SER A 317 11.21 10.38 2.92
C SER A 317 10.26 9.18 2.87
N VAL A 318 8.95 9.47 2.94
CA VAL A 318 7.90 8.55 2.47
C VAL A 318 7.86 8.70 0.96
N THR A 319 8.34 7.71 0.24
CA THR A 319 8.19 7.67 -1.23
C THR A 319 6.88 6.99 -1.60
N VAL A 320 6.09 7.73 -2.37
CA VAL A 320 4.67 7.47 -2.58
C VAL A 320 4.40 7.39 -4.07
N GLY A 321 3.97 6.21 -4.53
CA GLY A 321 3.60 5.96 -5.93
C GLY A 321 2.14 6.33 -6.23
N ALA A 322 1.61 5.81 -7.35
CA ALA A 322 0.26 6.11 -7.80
C ALA A 322 -0.51 4.86 -8.25
N VAL A 323 -1.82 4.86 -7.99
CA VAL A 323 -2.79 3.85 -8.42
C VAL A 323 -4.04 4.54 -8.96
N ASP A 324 -4.57 4.15 -10.12
CA ASP A 324 -5.81 4.73 -10.65
C ASP A 324 -7.10 4.22 -9.99
N TRP A 325 -8.25 4.71 -10.47
CA TRP A 325 -9.58 4.36 -9.94
C TRP A 325 -10.00 2.90 -10.17
N THR A 326 -9.31 2.20 -11.07
CA THR A 326 -9.50 0.78 -11.35
C THR A 326 -8.50 -0.11 -10.60
N GLY A 327 -7.56 0.50 -9.88
CA GLY A 327 -6.53 -0.21 -9.14
C GLY A 327 -5.25 -0.48 -9.96
N SER A 328 -5.11 0.10 -11.14
CA SER A 328 -3.96 -0.13 -12.03
C SER A 328 -2.85 0.91 -11.84
N SER A 329 -1.60 0.51 -12.16
CA SER A 329 -0.43 1.39 -12.11
C SER A 329 -0.48 2.35 -13.29
N PRO A 330 -0.54 3.67 -13.06
CA PRO A 330 -0.61 4.63 -14.16
C PRO A 330 0.62 4.58 -15.06
N TYR A 331 0.49 5.08 -16.29
CA TYR A 331 1.58 5.08 -17.27
C TYR A 331 2.80 5.91 -16.83
N TYR A 332 2.59 6.89 -15.96
CA TYR A 332 3.63 7.80 -15.47
C TYR A 332 4.32 7.33 -14.18
N SER A 333 3.64 6.55 -13.32
CA SER A 333 4.13 6.23 -11.97
C SER A 333 5.40 5.39 -12.01
N GLU A 334 6.50 5.93 -11.51
CA GLU A 334 7.76 5.20 -11.41
C GLU A 334 7.70 4.07 -10.35
N ALA A 335 8.43 2.98 -10.61
CA ALA A 335 8.43 1.77 -9.80
C ALA A 335 9.85 1.46 -9.31
N ALA A 336 10.03 1.18 -8.02
CA ALA A 336 11.35 0.93 -7.43
C ALA A 336 11.26 0.28 -6.04
N PRO A 337 12.33 -0.39 -5.54
CA PRO A 337 12.32 -1.13 -4.26
C PRO A 337 12.23 -0.26 -3.00
N GLN A 338 12.37 1.06 -3.13
CA GLN A 338 12.21 2.06 -2.07
C GLN A 338 10.79 2.63 -1.98
N SER A 339 9.92 2.34 -2.95
CA SER A 339 8.51 2.74 -2.88
C SER A 339 7.87 2.04 -1.68
N TRP A 340 7.38 2.84 -0.73
CA TRP A 340 6.80 2.31 0.51
C TRP A 340 5.38 1.81 0.28
N LEU A 341 4.59 2.67 -0.36
CA LEU A 341 3.16 2.53 -0.57
C LEU A 341 2.79 3.28 -1.86
N SER A 342 1.70 2.89 -2.50
CA SER A 342 1.09 3.65 -3.59
C SER A 342 -0.33 4.04 -3.20
N PRO A 343 -0.63 5.30 -2.88
CA PRO A 343 -1.99 5.78 -2.68
C PRO A 343 -2.82 5.70 -3.97
N ILE A 344 -4.14 5.72 -3.77
CA ILE A 344 -5.15 5.64 -4.82
C ILE A 344 -5.41 7.01 -5.45
N VAL A 345 -4.67 7.39 -6.48
CA VAL A 345 -4.68 8.73 -7.07
C VAL A 345 -5.73 8.91 -8.17
N PRO A 346 -6.40 10.08 -8.26
CA PRO A 346 -7.16 10.49 -9.45
C PRO A 346 -6.33 10.35 -10.73
N VAL A 347 -6.76 9.47 -11.65
CA VAL A 347 -6.27 9.35 -13.04
C VAL A 347 -7.45 9.52 -13.98
N MET A 348 -7.25 10.20 -15.11
CA MET A 348 -8.29 10.53 -16.10
C MET A 348 -9.19 9.34 -16.47
N GLY A 349 -10.51 9.58 -16.58
CA GLY A 349 -11.48 8.64 -17.18
C GLY A 349 -12.92 8.79 -16.70
N ARG A 350 -13.13 9.19 -15.44
CA ARG A 350 -14.41 9.65 -14.88
C ARG A 350 -14.15 10.93 -14.09
N ALA A 351 -14.75 12.04 -14.54
CA ALA A 351 -14.78 13.36 -13.90
C ALA A 351 -13.48 13.80 -13.19
N SER A 352 -12.44 14.15 -13.96
CA SER A 352 -11.44 15.11 -13.47
C SER A 352 -12.03 16.51 -13.65
N LEU A 353 -12.07 17.25 -12.55
CA LEU A 353 -12.58 18.62 -12.53
C LEU A 353 -11.78 19.50 -13.51
N PRO A 354 -12.41 20.43 -14.25
CA PRO A 354 -11.76 21.24 -15.29
C PRO A 354 -10.56 22.10 -14.83
N GLN A 355 -10.30 22.20 -13.52
CA GLN A 355 -9.17 22.96 -12.94
C GLN A 355 -8.04 22.08 -12.36
N ILE A 356 -8.15 20.75 -12.40
CA ILE A 356 -7.09 19.83 -11.99
C ILE A 356 -6.51 19.17 -13.24
N LYS A 357 -5.57 19.85 -13.90
CA LYS A 357 -4.66 19.22 -14.87
C LYS A 357 -3.38 18.79 -14.12
N GLU A 358 -2.92 17.57 -14.39
CA GLU A 358 -1.76 16.84 -13.83
C GLU A 358 -0.54 17.74 -13.49
N ARG A 359 0.29 17.48 -12.45
CA ARG A 359 1.05 16.26 -12.07
C ARG A 359 1.24 16.11 -10.54
N THR A 360 1.85 14.99 -10.12
CA THR A 360 2.38 14.62 -8.77
C THR A 360 1.45 14.60 -7.56
N THR A 361 0.90 13.41 -7.26
CA THR A 361 0.00 13.16 -6.12
C THR A 361 0.66 12.27 -5.05
N ALA A 362 1.29 12.89 -4.05
CA ALA A 362 1.86 12.20 -2.89
C ALA A 362 1.51 12.89 -1.56
N GLN A 363 0.22 12.93 -1.21
CA GLN A 363 -0.26 13.80 -0.12
C GLN A 363 -1.37 13.17 0.71
N ARG A 364 -1.07 12.10 1.46
CA ARG A 364 -2.11 11.30 2.14
C ARG A 364 -1.68 10.62 3.42
N LEU A 365 -1.39 11.41 4.44
CA LEU A 365 -1.31 10.96 5.83
C LEU A 365 -1.56 12.22 6.65
N THR A 366 -2.69 12.45 7.34
CA THR A 366 -2.86 13.76 8.01
C THR A 366 -3.57 13.79 9.34
N GLU A 367 -3.95 12.67 9.96
CA GLU A 367 -4.84 12.79 11.13
C GLU A 367 -4.23 12.32 12.47
N GLU A 368 -3.30 11.35 12.48
CA GLU A 368 -2.63 10.94 13.73
C GLU A 368 -1.09 11.07 13.73
N LEU A 369 -0.53 11.70 12.70
CA LEU A 369 0.89 12.07 12.70
C LEU A 369 1.24 13.13 13.77
N GLN A 370 0.31 13.56 14.63
CA GLN A 370 0.64 14.40 15.79
C GLN A 370 0.79 13.63 17.11
N LEU A 371 0.24 12.42 17.22
CA LEU A 371 0.30 11.64 18.45
C LEU A 371 1.47 10.63 18.41
N GLN A 372 2.55 11.07 19.04
CA GLN A 372 3.65 10.26 19.60
C GLN A 372 4.58 9.49 18.65
N LEU A 373 4.24 9.23 17.38
CA LEU A 373 5.11 8.41 16.53
C LEU A 373 6.31 9.22 15.99
N PRO A 374 7.56 8.79 16.27
CA PRO A 374 8.73 9.43 15.70
C PRO A 374 8.86 9.18 14.19
N THR A 375 8.20 8.14 13.68
CA THR A 375 8.22 7.77 12.26
C THR A 375 7.06 6.81 11.93
N PRO A 376 6.11 7.16 11.04
CA PRO A 376 4.94 6.31 10.73
C PRO A 376 5.25 5.09 9.85
N TRP A 377 6.52 4.89 9.49
CA TRP A 377 6.99 3.87 8.55
C TRP A 377 6.46 2.46 8.85
N HIS A 378 6.61 2.02 10.10
CA HIS A 378 6.15 0.70 10.53
C HIS A 378 4.64 0.56 10.43
N LEU A 379 3.92 1.63 10.72
CA LEU A 379 2.47 1.65 10.64
C LEU A 379 2.02 1.57 9.18
N CYS A 380 2.63 2.36 8.30
CA CYS A 380 2.45 2.31 6.85
C CYS A 380 2.63 0.87 6.31
N VAL A 381 3.76 0.23 6.60
CA VAL A 381 4.04 -1.16 6.16
C VAL A 381 3.07 -2.16 6.78
N ARG A 382 2.62 -1.93 8.03
CA ARG A 382 1.70 -2.84 8.73
C ARG A 382 0.30 -2.80 8.15
N THR A 383 -0.21 -1.61 7.84
CA THR A 383 -1.61 -1.37 7.44
C THR A 383 -1.81 -1.27 5.93
N ALA A 384 -0.72 -1.25 5.15
CA ALA A 384 -0.77 -1.34 3.70
C ALA A 384 -1.63 -2.51 3.25
N ARG A 385 -2.55 -2.25 2.33
CA ARG A 385 -3.35 -3.29 1.69
C ARG A 385 -2.81 -3.58 0.30
N PRO A 386 -2.33 -4.80 0.02
CA PRO A 386 -1.92 -5.20 -1.32
C PRO A 386 -3.11 -5.11 -2.28
N ILE A 387 -2.94 -4.39 -3.39
CA ILE A 387 -3.95 -4.22 -4.44
C ILE A 387 -3.72 -5.24 -5.56
N ASN A 388 -4.79 -5.79 -6.15
CA ASN A 388 -4.70 -6.82 -7.21
C ASN A 388 -3.86 -8.05 -6.85
N TYR A 389 -3.69 -8.33 -5.55
CA TYR A 389 -2.88 -9.43 -5.06
C TYR A 389 -3.67 -10.75 -5.04
N ASP A 390 -3.24 -11.74 -5.82
CA ASP A 390 -3.69 -13.13 -5.72
C ASP A 390 -2.64 -13.98 -4.97
N PRO A 391 -2.91 -14.45 -3.75
CA PRO A 391 -1.99 -15.31 -2.99
C PRO A 391 -1.60 -16.62 -3.69
N ARG A 392 -2.41 -17.10 -4.65
CA ARG A 392 -2.09 -18.30 -5.43
C ARG A 392 -1.04 -18.01 -6.50
N SER A 393 -0.98 -16.77 -6.98
CA SER A 393 0.01 -16.35 -7.98
C SER A 393 1.43 -16.41 -7.41
N THR A 394 1.64 -16.09 -6.14
CA THR A 394 2.96 -16.17 -5.49
C THR A 394 3.47 -17.60 -5.26
N ILE A 395 2.59 -18.60 -5.33
CA ILE A 395 2.92 -20.03 -5.16
C ILE A 395 3.22 -20.70 -6.51
N SER A 396 2.69 -20.16 -7.62
CA SER A 396 2.90 -20.70 -8.96
C SER A 396 4.29 -20.35 -9.50
N SER A 397 5.09 -21.37 -9.80
CA SER A 397 6.40 -21.35 -10.46
C SER A 397 6.42 -20.79 -11.89
N THR A 398 5.37 -20.08 -12.33
CA THR A 398 5.35 -19.42 -13.63
C THR A 398 6.33 -18.24 -13.61
N ALA A 399 7.25 -18.23 -14.58
CA ALA A 399 8.37 -17.28 -14.65
C ALA A 399 7.91 -15.83 -14.39
N PRO A 400 8.61 -15.07 -13.52
CA PRO A 400 8.27 -13.69 -13.15
C PRO A 400 8.04 -12.77 -14.36
N SER A 401 8.70 -13.05 -15.47
CA SER A 401 8.71 -12.26 -16.71
C SER A 401 7.38 -12.21 -17.49
N SER A 402 6.37 -12.99 -17.11
CA SER A 402 5.06 -13.04 -17.79
C SER A 402 3.92 -12.34 -17.05
N ARG A 403 4.19 -11.74 -15.88
CA ARG A 403 3.17 -11.06 -15.08
C ARG A 403 3.06 -9.59 -15.45
N SER A 404 1.83 -9.11 -15.50
CA SER A 404 1.55 -7.67 -15.54
C SER A 404 2.22 -6.99 -14.33
N PRO A 405 2.76 -5.77 -14.46
CA PRO A 405 3.32 -5.06 -13.30
C PRO A 405 2.25 -4.80 -12.24
N ASP A 406 0.97 -4.82 -12.62
CA ASP A 406 -0.18 -4.69 -11.72
C ASP A 406 -0.40 -5.91 -10.81
N THR A 407 0.18 -7.07 -11.13
CA THR A 407 0.02 -8.32 -10.37
C THR A 407 1.34 -8.95 -9.94
N ALA A 408 2.47 -8.26 -10.19
CA ALA A 408 3.83 -8.74 -9.93
C ALA A 408 4.26 -8.55 -8.46
N TYR A 409 3.55 -9.20 -7.53
CA TYR A 409 3.95 -9.22 -6.12
C TYR A 409 4.94 -10.34 -5.81
N GLU A 410 5.88 -10.02 -4.93
CA GLU A 410 6.83 -10.96 -4.35
C GLU A 410 6.70 -10.97 -2.82
N LEU A 411 6.93 -12.12 -2.19
CA LEU A 411 6.94 -12.21 -0.73
C LEU A 411 8.28 -11.73 -0.17
N THR A 412 8.20 -10.85 0.81
CA THR A 412 9.35 -10.40 1.63
C THR A 412 9.71 -11.44 2.70
N SER A 413 10.81 -11.19 3.42
CA SER A 413 11.26 -12.06 4.52
C SER A 413 10.25 -12.13 5.66
N SER A 414 9.43 -11.08 5.82
CA SER A 414 8.32 -11.02 6.78
C SER A 414 7.00 -11.61 6.25
N GLN A 415 7.04 -12.32 5.10
CA GLN A 415 5.88 -12.89 4.41
C GLN A 415 4.84 -11.84 3.99
N ARG A 416 5.24 -10.56 3.92
CA ARG A 416 4.41 -9.48 3.38
C ARG A 416 4.62 -9.39 1.86
N PRO A 417 3.55 -9.29 1.05
CA PRO A 417 3.70 -9.09 -0.38
C PRO A 417 4.21 -7.67 -0.67
N PHE A 418 5.08 -7.55 -1.65
CA PHE A 418 5.69 -6.31 -2.09
C PHE A 418 5.69 -6.25 -3.63
N SER A 419 5.37 -5.10 -4.19
CA SER A 419 5.45 -4.80 -5.61
C SER A 419 6.35 -3.59 -5.83
N TYR A 420 7.17 -3.59 -6.87
CA TYR A 420 7.94 -2.39 -7.24
C TYR A 420 7.02 -1.22 -7.66
N ALA A 421 5.83 -1.52 -8.20
CA ALA A 421 4.86 -0.50 -8.60
C ALA A 421 4.02 0.02 -7.44
N TYR A 422 3.78 -0.81 -6.42
CA TYR A 422 2.85 -0.50 -5.32
C TYR A 422 3.48 -0.41 -3.93
N GLY A 423 4.78 -0.69 -3.79
CA GLY A 423 5.40 -0.94 -2.49
C GLY A 423 4.68 -2.08 -1.77
N TYR A 424 4.33 -1.85 -0.50
CA TYR A 424 3.50 -2.76 0.29
C TYR A 424 1.99 -2.70 -0.04
N GLY A 425 1.57 -1.79 -0.92
CA GLY A 425 0.19 -1.65 -1.39
C GLY A 425 -0.39 -0.25 -1.20
N VAL A 426 -1.72 -0.17 -1.16
CA VAL A 426 -2.46 1.08 -0.94
C VAL A 426 -2.68 1.36 0.54
N LEU A 427 -2.69 2.63 0.92
CA LEU A 427 -3.07 3.04 2.26
C LEU A 427 -4.60 2.99 2.43
N ASP A 428 -5.06 2.38 3.52
CA ASP A 428 -6.43 2.47 4.01
C ASP A 428 -6.44 3.39 5.24
N ALA A 429 -7.04 4.57 5.12
CA ALA A 429 -6.95 5.61 6.14
C ALA A 429 -7.58 5.17 7.46
N TYR A 430 -8.78 4.57 7.41
CA TYR A 430 -9.46 4.04 8.58
C TYR A 430 -8.60 3.02 9.33
N THR A 431 -8.05 2.05 8.61
CA THR A 431 -7.18 1.01 9.20
C THR A 431 -5.90 1.62 9.77
N PHE A 432 -5.32 2.59 9.08
CA PHE A 432 -4.11 3.28 9.52
C PHE A 432 -4.34 4.04 10.84
N VAL A 433 -5.38 4.87 10.92
CA VAL A 433 -5.70 5.64 12.13
C VAL A 433 -6.09 4.73 13.29
N HIS A 434 -6.93 3.72 13.08
CA HIS A 434 -7.27 2.77 14.15
C HIS A 434 -6.07 1.98 14.67
N ALA A 435 -5.10 1.69 13.81
CA ALA A 435 -3.86 1.05 14.22
C ALA A 435 -2.91 2.03 14.95
N ALA A 436 -2.89 3.32 14.58
CA ALA A 436 -2.12 4.36 15.27
C ALA A 436 -2.61 4.59 16.71
N LEU A 437 -3.91 4.59 16.96
CA LEU A 437 -4.52 4.75 18.29
C LEU A 437 -4.00 3.77 19.36
N THR A 438 -3.54 2.60 18.93
CA THR A 438 -3.03 1.54 19.81
C THR A 438 -1.56 1.23 19.57
N TRP A 439 -0.85 2.08 18.82
CA TRP A 439 0.52 1.82 18.40
C TRP A 439 1.54 2.06 19.53
N GLU A 440 2.41 1.07 19.74
CA GLU A 440 3.56 1.21 20.63
C GLU A 440 4.79 1.73 19.88
N LEU A 441 5.43 2.78 20.41
CA LEU A 441 6.59 3.39 19.76
C LEU A 441 7.71 2.39 19.56
N VAL A 442 8.31 2.44 18.36
CA VAL A 442 9.51 1.66 18.06
C VAL A 442 10.71 2.19 18.86
N PRO A 443 11.70 1.34 19.18
CA PRO A 443 12.95 1.80 19.75
C PRO A 443 13.65 2.83 18.87
N ARG A 444 14.56 3.61 19.45
CA ARG A 444 15.38 4.58 18.71
C ARG A 444 16.13 3.87 17.57
N GLN A 445 16.08 4.46 16.38
CA GLN A 445 16.80 3.97 15.21
C GLN A 445 18.30 3.83 15.49
N THR A 446 18.88 2.72 15.00
CA THR A 446 20.32 2.46 14.96
C THR A 446 20.72 2.04 13.55
N TRP A 447 22.02 2.03 13.25
CA TRP A 447 22.52 1.62 11.95
C TRP A 447 23.86 0.90 12.06
N MET A 448 24.16 0.07 11.05
CA MET A 448 25.44 -0.61 10.92
C MET A 448 25.99 -0.32 9.54
N ARG A 449 27.22 0.20 9.50
CA ARG A 449 27.96 0.34 8.25
C ARG A 449 28.87 -0.87 8.06
N SER A 450 28.72 -1.58 6.95
CA SER A 450 29.63 -2.65 6.57
C SER A 450 31.01 -2.12 6.19
N ARG A 451 31.99 -3.02 6.11
CA ARG A 451 33.26 -2.70 5.42
C ARG A 451 32.98 -2.56 3.93
N THR A 452 33.68 -1.64 3.27
CA THR A 452 33.63 -1.54 1.81
C THR A 452 34.12 -2.85 1.20
N VAL A 453 33.30 -3.42 0.33
CA VAL A 453 33.66 -4.57 -0.49
C VAL A 453 34.43 -4.06 -1.70
N VAL A 454 35.66 -4.55 -1.88
CA VAL A 454 36.51 -4.21 -3.02
C VAL A 454 36.54 -5.40 -3.96
N LEU A 455 36.21 -5.17 -5.22
CA LEU A 455 36.23 -6.18 -6.28
C LEU A 455 37.56 -6.11 -7.03
N GLY A 456 38.16 -7.27 -7.32
CA GLY A 456 39.40 -7.35 -8.09
C GLY A 456 40.55 -6.58 -7.45
N ASP A 457 41.27 -5.81 -8.25
CA ASP A 457 42.38 -4.94 -7.82
C ASP A 457 41.94 -3.49 -7.55
N GLY A 458 40.62 -3.28 -7.32
CA GLY A 458 40.01 -1.98 -7.13
C GLY A 458 40.66 -1.13 -6.04
N LYS A 459 40.83 0.16 -6.32
CA LYS A 459 41.40 1.15 -5.41
C LYS A 459 40.56 2.41 -5.46
N MET A 460 40.54 3.15 -4.35
CA MET A 460 39.90 4.45 -4.24
C MET A 460 40.85 5.46 -3.61
N THR A 461 41.00 6.63 -4.21
CA THR A 461 41.77 7.74 -3.63
C THR A 461 40.99 8.43 -2.50
N LYS A 462 41.62 9.39 -1.81
CA LYS A 462 40.92 10.18 -0.77
C LYS A 462 39.82 11.07 -1.34
N GLU A 463 39.95 11.42 -2.61
CA GLU A 463 39.02 12.24 -3.39
C GLU A 463 37.89 11.39 -4.03
N ASN A 464 37.73 10.13 -3.61
CA ASN A 464 36.74 9.17 -4.12
C ASN A 464 36.88 8.83 -5.61
N VAL A 465 38.07 9.00 -6.20
CA VAL A 465 38.37 8.54 -7.55
C VAL A 465 38.73 7.07 -7.50
N ILE A 466 38.06 6.24 -8.31
CA ILE A 466 38.31 4.79 -8.37
C ILE A 466 39.26 4.41 -9.51
N SER A 467 39.91 3.26 -9.38
CA SER A 467 40.74 2.64 -10.43
C SER A 467 40.86 1.14 -10.22
N GLY A 468 41.16 0.38 -11.27
CA GLY A 468 41.14 -1.09 -11.22
C GLY A 468 39.71 -1.63 -11.08
N GLY A 469 39.57 -2.83 -10.53
CA GLY A 469 38.28 -3.46 -10.30
C GLY A 469 38.14 -4.79 -11.03
N THR A 470 36.94 -5.37 -10.97
CA THR A 470 36.59 -6.53 -11.81
C THR A 470 35.77 -6.05 -13.01
N PRO A 471 36.27 -6.16 -14.25
CA PRO A 471 35.49 -5.82 -15.43
C PRO A 471 34.25 -6.71 -15.58
N PHE A 472 33.18 -6.13 -16.12
CA PHE A 472 31.96 -6.84 -16.50
C PHE A 472 31.41 -6.26 -17.80
N GLY A 473 30.54 -7.00 -18.50
CA GLY A 473 29.96 -6.59 -19.77
C GLY A 473 30.90 -6.72 -20.98
N GLN A 474 32.14 -7.21 -20.79
CA GLN A 474 33.10 -7.49 -21.86
C GLN A 474 33.52 -8.97 -21.85
N GLY A 475 33.73 -9.56 -23.03
CA GLY A 475 34.31 -10.91 -23.16
C GLY A 475 33.43 -12.06 -22.69
N GLY A 476 32.11 -11.87 -22.63
CA GLY A 476 31.13 -12.90 -22.25
C GLY A 476 30.82 -13.01 -20.75
N GLN A 477 31.57 -12.33 -19.88
CA GLN A 477 31.23 -12.21 -18.46
C GLN A 477 30.33 -10.99 -18.23
N THR A 478 29.03 -11.25 -18.06
CA THR A 478 27.98 -10.22 -17.95
C THR A 478 27.68 -9.82 -16.51
N THR A 479 28.13 -10.59 -15.52
CA THR A 479 27.79 -10.38 -14.11
C THR A 479 29.03 -10.48 -13.22
N VAL A 480 29.08 -9.60 -12.22
CA VAL A 480 30.01 -9.68 -11.09
C VAL A 480 29.19 -9.67 -9.81
N SER A 481 29.56 -10.52 -8.86
CA SER A 481 28.87 -10.65 -7.58
C SER A 481 29.86 -10.72 -6.43
N SER A 482 29.37 -10.37 -5.24
CA SER A 482 30.10 -10.52 -3.99
C SER A 482 29.13 -10.80 -2.85
N THR A 483 29.66 -11.36 -1.77
CA THR A 483 28.90 -11.71 -0.58
C THR A 483 29.57 -11.10 0.64
N LEU A 484 28.76 -10.46 1.47
CA LEU A 484 29.18 -9.92 2.76
C LEU A 484 28.47 -10.72 3.86
N GLU A 485 29.25 -11.28 4.78
CA GLU A 485 28.71 -11.91 5.99
C GLU A 485 28.44 -10.85 7.07
N VAL A 486 27.21 -10.82 7.58
CA VAL A 486 26.80 -10.00 8.72
C VAL A 486 26.53 -10.91 9.92
N THR A 487 27.45 -10.91 10.88
CA THR A 487 27.34 -11.80 12.05
C THR A 487 26.45 -11.22 13.14
N GLU A 488 25.83 -12.07 13.94
CA GLU A 488 25.04 -11.67 15.13
C GLU A 488 25.88 -10.81 16.11
N LYS A 489 27.19 -11.04 16.17
CA LYS A 489 28.12 -10.21 16.96
C LYS A 489 28.23 -8.78 16.42
N MET A 490 28.20 -8.59 15.11
CA MET A 490 28.18 -7.25 14.49
C MET A 490 26.86 -6.55 14.80
N MET A 491 25.74 -7.26 14.66
CA MET A 491 24.40 -6.74 14.97
C MET A 491 24.28 -6.31 16.43
N ARG A 492 24.71 -7.15 17.37
CA ARG A 492 24.74 -6.83 18.81
C ARG A 492 25.59 -5.60 19.11
N ARG A 493 26.77 -5.46 18.48
CA ARG A 493 27.65 -4.30 18.66
C ARG A 493 27.03 -3.00 18.11
N ALA A 494 26.20 -3.11 17.08
CA ALA A 494 25.46 -2.00 16.51
C ALA A 494 24.09 -1.80 17.17
N HIS A 495 23.80 -2.51 18.27
CA HIS A 495 22.53 -2.44 19.00
C HIS A 495 21.28 -2.72 18.15
N PHE A 496 21.42 -3.51 17.08
CA PHE A 496 20.25 -3.91 16.29
C PHE A 496 19.33 -4.82 17.11
N ALA A 497 18.06 -4.46 17.13
CA ALA A 497 17.03 -5.35 17.65
C ALA A 497 16.93 -6.61 16.77
N PRO A 498 16.67 -7.79 17.36
CA PRO A 498 16.22 -8.95 16.61
C PRO A 498 14.95 -8.56 15.83
N HIS A 499 14.97 -8.73 14.50
CA HIS A 499 13.89 -8.38 13.58
C HIS A 499 13.62 -6.86 13.48
N GLY A 500 14.65 -6.04 13.71
CA GLY A 500 14.58 -4.58 13.55
C GLY A 500 15.21 -4.02 12.27
N LEU A 501 15.28 -4.78 11.17
CA LEU A 501 15.76 -4.24 9.89
C LEU A 501 14.65 -3.42 9.22
N GLU A 502 14.95 -2.15 8.97
CA GLU A 502 14.05 -1.19 8.33
C GLU A 502 14.50 -0.97 6.87
N HIS A 503 15.61 -0.25 6.70
CA HIS A 503 16.13 0.19 5.40
C HIS A 503 17.44 -0.52 5.06
N VAL A 504 17.67 -0.78 3.78
CA VAL A 504 18.96 -1.24 3.25
C VAL A 504 19.49 -0.23 2.24
N ASN A 505 20.59 0.44 2.58
CA ASN A 505 21.32 1.32 1.68
C ASN A 505 22.51 0.59 1.07
N VAL A 506 22.64 0.64 -0.26
CA VAL A 506 23.77 0.07 -1.01
C VAL A 506 24.49 1.20 -1.73
N LYS A 507 25.64 1.59 -1.18
CA LYS A 507 26.50 2.62 -1.77
C LYS A 507 27.53 1.99 -2.73
N VAL A 508 27.53 2.40 -3.99
CA VAL A 508 28.34 1.78 -5.05
C VAL A 508 29.27 2.76 -5.74
N TRP A 509 30.39 2.23 -6.24
CA TRP A 509 31.29 2.90 -7.17
C TRP A 509 31.45 1.99 -8.39
N ILE A 510 30.73 2.30 -9.47
CA ILE A 510 30.70 1.49 -10.69
C ILE A 510 31.00 2.40 -11.87
N GLU A 511 32.04 2.09 -12.65
CA GLU A 511 32.29 2.71 -13.94
C GLU A 511 31.65 1.88 -15.05
N HIS A 512 31.00 2.55 -16.01
CA HIS A 512 30.43 1.89 -17.17
C HIS A 512 30.37 2.86 -18.36
N GLN A 513 30.50 2.35 -19.58
CA GLN A 513 30.44 3.17 -20.80
C GLN A 513 29.04 3.76 -21.05
N ARG A 514 28.01 3.13 -20.49
CA ARG A 514 26.62 3.55 -20.55
C ARG A 514 25.87 3.16 -19.27
N ARG A 515 25.58 4.12 -18.40
CA ARG A 515 25.00 3.88 -17.07
C ARG A 515 23.67 3.15 -17.13
N GLY A 516 22.82 3.46 -18.11
CA GLY A 516 21.52 2.83 -18.29
C GLY A 516 21.54 1.31 -18.55
N ASP A 517 22.69 0.73 -18.90
CA ASP A 517 22.86 -0.71 -19.13
C ASP A 517 23.25 -1.49 -17.86
N VAL A 518 23.49 -0.79 -16.76
CA VAL A 518 23.96 -1.42 -15.52
C VAL A 518 22.76 -1.88 -14.69
N HIS A 519 22.74 -3.17 -14.40
CA HIS A 519 21.80 -3.76 -13.44
C HIS A 519 22.48 -3.96 -12.08
N VAL A 520 21.85 -3.49 -11.01
CA VAL A 520 22.33 -3.67 -9.63
C VAL A 520 21.24 -4.35 -8.81
N GLU A 521 21.60 -5.39 -8.08
CA GLU A 521 20.68 -6.10 -7.20
C GLU A 521 21.34 -6.49 -5.88
N VAL A 522 20.53 -6.60 -4.84
CA VAL A 522 20.93 -7.14 -3.54
C VAL A 522 20.01 -8.30 -3.17
N ILE A 523 20.60 -9.39 -2.67
CA ILE A 523 19.88 -10.58 -2.23
C ILE A 523 20.12 -10.76 -0.75
N SER A 524 19.05 -10.78 0.04
CA SER A 524 19.12 -11.09 1.46
C SER A 524 19.38 -12.58 1.70
N PRO A 525 19.89 -12.98 2.87
CA PRO A 525 20.11 -14.38 3.24
C PRO A 525 18.85 -15.26 3.18
N ASN A 526 17.66 -14.67 3.31
CA ASN A 526 16.38 -15.34 3.15
C ASN A 526 15.91 -15.44 1.68
N GLY A 527 16.78 -15.14 0.72
CA GLY A 527 16.51 -15.24 -0.72
C GLY A 527 15.68 -14.08 -1.30
N VAL A 528 15.28 -13.09 -0.50
CA VAL A 528 14.56 -11.90 -1.00
C VAL A 528 15.53 -11.05 -1.83
N ARG A 529 15.16 -10.78 -3.08
CA ARG A 529 15.92 -9.99 -4.05
C ARG A 529 15.33 -8.58 -4.18
N SER A 530 16.18 -7.56 -4.18
CA SER A 530 15.81 -6.19 -4.55
C SER A 530 16.64 -5.75 -5.75
N VAL A 531 15.97 -5.41 -6.84
CA VAL A 531 16.56 -4.76 -8.01
C VAL A 531 16.68 -3.28 -7.67
N LEU A 532 17.91 -2.78 -7.56
CA LEU A 532 18.24 -1.43 -7.10
C LEU A 532 18.45 -0.45 -8.26
N ALA A 533 18.96 -0.96 -9.38
CA ALA A 533 19.03 -0.26 -10.65
C ALA A 533 18.75 -1.26 -11.76
N GLY A 534 17.92 -0.85 -12.71
CA GLY A 534 17.48 -1.69 -13.81
C GLY A 534 16.03 -2.11 -13.61
N VAL A 535 15.36 -2.44 -14.71
CA VAL A 535 13.92 -2.71 -14.67
C VAL A 535 13.69 -4.17 -14.26
N SER A 536 13.10 -4.38 -13.08
CA SER A 536 12.53 -5.67 -12.70
C SER A 536 11.47 -6.05 -13.73
N SER A 537 11.73 -7.13 -14.48
CA SER A 537 10.87 -7.70 -15.51
C SER A 537 9.39 -7.65 -15.11
N GLY A 538 8.65 -6.73 -15.74
CA GLY A 538 7.25 -6.47 -15.45
C GLY A 538 6.68 -5.29 -16.24
N SER A 539 7.48 -4.33 -16.70
CA SER A 539 6.95 -3.12 -17.35
C SER A 539 6.67 -3.22 -18.85
N SER A 540 6.99 -4.31 -19.53
CA SER A 540 6.41 -4.55 -20.86
C SER A 540 6.39 -6.04 -21.19
N GLY A 541 5.21 -6.55 -21.57
CA GLY A 541 5.02 -7.93 -22.00
C GLY A 541 5.58 -8.23 -23.40
N HIS A 542 6.70 -7.62 -23.78
CA HIS A 542 7.38 -7.91 -25.05
C HIS A 542 8.68 -8.65 -24.77
N GLU A 543 8.78 -9.89 -25.28
CA GLU A 543 10.06 -10.60 -25.39
C GLU A 543 11.03 -9.72 -26.21
N GLY A 544 12.02 -9.13 -25.52
CA GLY A 544 12.99 -8.21 -26.10
C GLY A 544 13.31 -6.96 -25.26
N ASP A 545 12.62 -6.73 -24.14
CA ASP A 545 12.85 -5.56 -23.28
C ASP A 545 13.99 -5.83 -22.27
N GLU A 546 15.23 -5.60 -22.68
CA GLU A 546 16.40 -5.59 -21.78
C GLU A 546 16.26 -4.43 -20.77
N GLY A 547 16.02 -4.78 -19.50
CA GLY A 547 15.57 -3.90 -18.44
C GLY A 547 16.61 -2.90 -17.91
N GLY A 548 16.79 -1.79 -18.61
CA GLY A 548 17.62 -0.65 -18.18
C GLY A 548 17.00 0.71 -18.52
N ARG A 549 17.55 1.80 -17.97
CA ARG A 549 17.16 3.19 -18.31
C ARG A 549 17.66 3.51 -19.72
N LYS A 550 16.87 3.17 -20.75
CA LYS A 550 17.29 3.23 -22.16
C LYS A 550 17.79 4.60 -22.60
N ASN A 551 17.22 5.67 -22.04
CA ASN A 551 17.61 7.04 -22.36
C ASN A 551 18.91 7.46 -21.68
N ASP A 552 19.33 6.76 -20.63
CA ASP A 552 20.57 7.03 -19.90
C ASP A 552 21.80 6.52 -20.68
N LYS A 553 22.49 7.46 -21.31
CA LYS A 553 23.73 7.24 -22.07
C LYS A 553 24.96 7.76 -21.33
N ALA A 554 24.84 8.13 -20.06
CA ALA A 554 25.95 8.71 -19.31
C ALA A 554 27.09 7.69 -19.14
N SER A 555 28.33 8.13 -19.37
CA SER A 555 29.54 7.32 -19.14
C SER A 555 30.12 7.50 -17.74
N THR A 556 29.45 8.27 -16.88
CA THR A 556 29.91 8.58 -15.52
C THR A 556 29.71 7.42 -14.54
N GLY A 557 28.90 6.42 -14.91
CA GLY A 557 28.51 5.33 -14.01
C GLY A 557 27.90 5.85 -12.70
N PHE A 558 28.21 5.18 -11.60
CA PHE A 558 27.68 5.47 -10.27
C PHE A 558 28.82 5.87 -9.32
N PRO A 559 29.23 7.15 -9.27
CA PRO A 559 30.33 7.61 -8.42
C PRO A 559 29.88 7.80 -6.97
N GLY A 560 29.80 6.71 -6.20
CA GLY A 560 29.36 6.78 -4.81
C GLY A 560 27.85 6.99 -4.67
N TRP A 561 27.07 6.56 -5.67
CA TRP A 561 25.60 6.60 -5.59
C TRP A 561 25.09 5.66 -4.50
N VAL A 562 24.05 6.07 -3.80
CA VAL A 562 23.40 5.27 -2.75
C VAL A 562 22.04 4.84 -3.29
N PHE A 563 21.86 3.54 -3.50
CA PHE A 563 20.54 2.96 -3.69
C PHE A 563 19.91 2.61 -2.35
N MET A 564 18.58 2.57 -2.30
CA MET A 564 17.84 2.17 -1.11
C MET A 564 16.79 1.10 -1.44
N SER A 565 16.46 0.26 -0.45
CA SER A 565 15.35 -0.68 -0.50
C SER A 565 14.66 -0.79 0.86
N VAL A 566 13.32 -0.77 0.83
CA VAL A 566 12.46 -1.10 1.97
C VAL A 566 11.92 -2.53 1.89
N LYS A 567 12.09 -3.25 0.78
CA LYS A 567 11.59 -4.62 0.57
C LYS A 567 12.13 -5.64 1.60
N HIS A 568 13.25 -5.31 2.27
CA HIS A 568 13.85 -6.16 3.30
C HIS A 568 13.31 -5.88 4.71
N TRP A 569 12.28 -5.04 4.86
CA TRP A 569 11.67 -4.69 6.14
C TRP A 569 11.23 -5.92 6.92
N THR A 570 11.69 -6.05 8.15
CA THR A 570 11.33 -7.16 9.02
C THR A 570 10.17 -6.84 9.94
N ARG A 571 9.50 -7.89 10.41
CA ARG A 571 8.38 -7.78 11.35
C ARG A 571 8.84 -7.19 12.68
N ALA A 572 8.07 -6.26 13.24
CA ALA A 572 8.40 -5.72 14.56
C ALA A 572 8.37 -6.82 15.65
N PRO A 573 9.23 -6.71 16.69
CA PRO A 573 9.38 -7.75 17.72
C PRO A 573 8.10 -8.16 18.46
N TRP A 574 7.09 -7.28 18.52
CA TRP A 574 5.82 -7.50 19.24
C TRP A 574 4.70 -8.12 18.39
N GLU A 575 4.89 -8.28 17.08
CA GLU A 575 3.85 -8.88 16.25
C GLU A 575 3.87 -10.42 16.38
N HIS A 576 2.83 -11.03 16.96
CA HIS A 576 2.75 -12.48 17.20
C HIS A 576 2.53 -13.32 15.92
N GLY A 577 3.28 -14.41 15.73
CA GLY A 577 3.16 -15.40 14.63
C GLY A 577 4.31 -16.42 14.69
N PRO A 578 4.32 -17.47 13.83
CA PRO A 578 5.39 -18.46 13.83
C PRO A 578 6.75 -17.76 13.64
N SER A 579 7.72 -18.15 14.46
CA SER A 579 9.04 -17.53 14.54
C SER A 579 9.65 -17.38 13.14
N ALA A 580 9.88 -16.14 12.73
CA ALA A 580 10.75 -15.89 11.60
C ALA A 580 12.16 -16.42 11.94
N SER A 581 12.76 -17.14 11.01
CA SER A 581 14.17 -17.55 11.10
C SER A 581 15.07 -16.32 11.33
N PRO A 582 16.25 -16.49 11.96
CA PRO A 582 17.17 -15.39 12.21
C PRO A 582 17.49 -14.59 10.94
N ILE A 583 17.71 -13.29 11.13
CA ILE A 583 17.49 -12.23 10.12
C ILE A 583 18.54 -12.19 9.02
N LEU A 584 19.72 -12.78 9.21
CA LEU A 584 20.81 -12.81 8.22
C LEU A 584 21.66 -14.07 8.38
#